data_AF-A0A0G4EFC0-F1
#
_entry.id   AF-A0A0G4EFC0-F1
#
_cell.length_a   1.000
_cell.length_b   1.000
_cell.length_c   1.000
_cell.angle_alpha   90.00
_cell.angle_beta   90.00
_cell.angle_gamma   90.00
#
_symmetry.space_group_name_H-M   'P 1'
#
loop_
_entity.id
_entity.type
_entity.pdbx_description
1 polymer ?
#
loop_
_entity_poly.entity_id
_entity_poly.type
_entity_poly.pdbx_seq_one_letter_code
_entity_poly.pdbx_strand_id
1 'polypeptide(L)'
;MGQSSSAASEGPHTQAVPPGCRTLDDVDIIPDEGVSPVSQRLLEGCIRRAFTHQDQLTQLIRQGADPGAIGGLRVRGATRPPLFRYSCLPFAIDCPSNYPFLYASGAYGSLMSVALPQWSSRQLQGDIINALIDGGAAVNAGGGEDLGVDRPIRAAVAAGNLTALQTLLARQANVRGFLAMELPHIHGAAPSATREYEAALILVYRRLAQHDSTLAAERFGGMNLVYSAALRPSAFSQQFIDAYLDLITSHGAEFAATDHSGGTPLHMAAACAFPCVADWLCRQLTAEDINRGKPNQPNETPLAAAAFVLDRFIRQDGEGQQRSRRIRECKTTIRTLLKGGAAPSTSRMPNATEEQRRRRQLVLSEYATVLNQLSEVVISAINAALAPQRDHSTLLARLLPLAPHHDGAHPHPSPSNMAFGPHEAEGIGWKIGAFLHEPSAAGAAIDEYLIFDTGLKRRVKAAVDHFVKSAATQTSGNREAVGETRYEQQGDKRVKVTVPPLQCFAIRAAGNGGQVVGVREVVHRARLDEAAQHGVVGVIKGFNEHLGDQDCQFEWGQLGRLLRTGLFVSLGID
;
A
#
# COMPACT_ATOMS: atom_id res chain seq x y z
N MET A 1 54.68 9.99 34.39
CA MET A 1 53.27 10.35 34.60
C MET A 1 52.43 9.48 33.67
N GLY A 2 51.93 8.36 34.18
CA GLY A 2 50.93 7.55 33.48
C GLY A 2 49.62 7.72 34.23
N GLN A 3 48.56 8.11 33.53
CA GLN A 3 47.22 8.20 34.11
C GLN A 3 46.35 7.07 33.58
N SER A 4 45.75 6.37 34.55
CA SER A 4 44.84 5.24 34.40
C SER A 4 43.61 5.56 33.56
N SER A 5 43.26 4.62 32.70
CA SER A 5 41.95 4.50 32.09
C SER A 5 40.97 3.94 33.14
N SER A 6 39.87 4.65 33.38
CA SER A 6 38.74 4.19 34.20
C SER A 6 37.63 3.72 33.26
N ALA A 7 37.32 2.43 33.33
CA ALA A 7 36.20 1.82 32.65
C ALA A 7 34.88 2.27 33.32
N ALA A 8 34.06 3.02 32.59
CA ALA A 8 32.69 3.29 33.00
C ALA A 8 31.79 2.13 32.54
N SER A 9 31.10 1.51 33.50
CA SER A 9 30.13 0.44 33.28
C SER A 9 29.00 0.89 32.34
N GLU A 10 28.75 0.11 31.30
CA GLU A 10 27.54 0.19 30.50
C GLU A 10 26.33 -0.28 31.34
N GLY A 11 25.38 0.63 31.55
CA GLY A 11 24.07 0.30 32.12
C GLY A 11 23.17 -0.46 31.13
N PRO A 12 22.06 -1.07 31.59
CA PRO A 12 21.20 -1.87 30.74
C PRO A 12 20.58 -1.02 29.63
N HIS A 13 20.65 -1.51 28.39
CA HIS A 13 20.08 -0.89 27.21
C HIS A 13 18.61 -0.49 27.44
N THR A 14 18.35 0.81 27.63
CA THR A 14 17.00 1.37 27.60
C THR A 14 16.48 1.25 26.17
N GLN A 15 15.65 0.23 25.94
CA GLN A 15 14.93 0.05 24.68
C GLN A 15 14.14 1.34 24.40
N ALA A 16 14.40 1.98 23.25
CA ALA A 16 13.73 3.21 22.87
C ALA A 16 12.21 2.97 22.79
N VAL A 17 11.45 3.78 23.55
CA VAL A 17 9.99 3.68 23.60
C VAL A 17 9.42 4.15 22.27
N PRO A 18 8.52 3.38 21.62
CA PRO A 18 7.94 3.82 20.36
C PRO A 18 7.18 5.15 20.53
N PRO A 19 7.28 6.10 19.57
CA PRO A 19 6.59 7.38 19.66
C PRO A 19 5.09 7.22 19.91
N GLY A 20 4.54 7.99 20.85
CA GLY A 20 3.12 7.93 21.22
C GLY A 20 2.73 6.80 22.19
N CYS A 21 3.68 5.94 22.56
CA CYS A 21 3.46 4.89 23.56
C CYS A 21 3.90 5.33 24.96
N ARG A 22 3.26 4.77 25.98
CA ARG A 22 3.63 4.90 27.39
C ARG A 22 4.46 3.70 27.82
N THR A 23 5.44 3.93 28.69
CA THR A 23 6.12 2.83 29.39
C THR A 23 5.24 2.33 30.53
N LEU A 24 5.57 1.17 31.08
CA LEU A 24 4.93 0.70 32.32
C LEU A 24 5.19 1.61 33.53
N ASP A 25 6.19 2.48 33.49
CA ASP A 25 6.46 3.44 34.57
C ASP A 25 5.48 4.62 34.55
N ASP A 26 4.82 4.87 33.42
CA ASP A 26 3.80 5.91 33.25
C ASP A 26 2.36 5.41 33.51
N VAL A 27 2.20 4.12 33.83
CA VAL A 27 0.91 3.44 33.91
C VAL A 27 0.76 2.76 35.27
N ASP A 28 -0.41 2.95 35.87
CA ASP A 28 -0.82 2.24 37.08
C ASP A 28 -1.59 0.97 36.68
N ILE A 29 -1.24 -0.14 37.34
CA ILE A 29 -1.93 -1.43 37.20
C ILE A 29 -3.02 -1.44 38.27
N ILE A 30 -4.27 -1.44 37.84
CA ILE A 30 -5.43 -1.33 38.72
C ILE A 30 -6.11 -2.71 38.80
N PRO A 31 -5.90 -3.49 39.88
CA PRO A 31 -6.59 -4.75 40.06
C PRO A 31 -8.11 -4.53 40.23
N ASP A 32 -8.90 -5.52 39.82
CA ASP A 32 -10.36 -5.50 39.99
C ASP A 32 -10.75 -5.66 41.48
N GLU A 33 -11.99 -5.27 41.79
CA GLU A 33 -12.52 -5.42 43.15
C GLU A 33 -12.53 -6.92 43.54
N GLY A 34 -11.96 -7.24 44.70
CA GLY A 34 -11.85 -8.61 45.20
C GLY A 34 -10.55 -9.34 44.87
N VAL A 35 -9.65 -8.76 44.07
CA VAL A 35 -8.31 -9.34 43.81
C VAL A 35 -7.46 -9.26 45.08
N SER A 36 -6.98 -10.41 45.57
CA SER A 36 -6.14 -10.48 46.78
C SER A 36 -4.76 -9.85 46.56
N PRO A 37 -4.06 -9.35 47.61
CA PRO A 37 -2.72 -8.80 47.46
C PRO A 37 -1.70 -9.76 46.83
N VAL A 38 -1.84 -11.07 47.08
CA VAL A 38 -0.98 -12.09 46.48
C VAL A 38 -1.26 -12.25 44.97
N SER A 39 -2.53 -12.16 44.57
CA SER A 39 -2.94 -12.19 43.16
C SER A 39 -2.55 -10.91 42.42
N GLN A 40 -2.59 -9.76 43.10
CA GLN A 40 -2.05 -8.51 42.56
C GLN A 40 -0.55 -8.64 42.28
N ARG A 41 0.23 -9.23 43.18
CA ARG A 41 1.67 -9.50 42.95
C ARG A 41 1.90 -10.42 41.76
N LEU A 42 1.04 -11.43 41.57
CA LEU A 42 1.10 -12.32 40.40
C LEU A 42 0.84 -11.53 39.10
N LEU A 43 -0.20 -10.70 39.08
CA LEU A 43 -0.60 -9.88 37.95
C LEU A 43 0.48 -8.85 37.57
N GLU A 44 1.00 -8.12 38.56
CA GLU A 44 2.11 -7.18 38.38
C GLU A 44 3.39 -7.88 37.93
N GLY A 45 3.68 -9.06 38.50
CA GLY A 45 4.84 -9.86 38.11
C GLY A 45 4.78 -10.33 36.66
N CYS A 46 3.59 -10.68 36.17
CA CYS A 46 3.38 -11.05 34.77
C CYS A 46 3.68 -9.87 33.85
N ILE A 47 2.97 -8.75 34.00
CA ILE A 47 3.11 -7.60 33.08
C ILE A 47 4.48 -6.94 33.13
N ARG A 48 5.10 -6.87 34.32
CA ARG A 48 6.44 -6.29 34.51
C ARG A 48 7.59 -7.25 34.15
N ARG A 49 7.29 -8.51 33.80
CA ARG A 49 8.28 -9.57 33.53
C ARG A 49 9.21 -9.82 34.72
N ALA A 50 8.67 -9.76 35.94
CA ALA A 50 9.47 -9.83 37.16
C ALA A 50 9.93 -11.25 37.50
N PHE A 51 9.36 -12.28 36.88
CA PHE A 51 9.72 -13.67 37.12
C PHE A 51 10.92 -14.08 36.28
N THR A 52 11.95 -14.65 36.92
CA THR A 52 13.13 -15.21 36.23
C THR A 52 13.00 -16.71 35.99
N HIS A 53 12.17 -17.40 36.77
CA HIS A 53 11.89 -18.82 36.68
C HIS A 53 10.41 -19.12 36.97
N GLN A 54 9.88 -20.18 36.37
CA GLN A 54 8.49 -20.64 36.56
C GLN A 54 8.13 -20.95 38.02
N ASP A 55 9.12 -21.40 38.82
CA ASP A 55 8.91 -21.78 40.22
C ASP A 55 8.43 -20.61 41.10
N GLN A 56 8.91 -19.40 40.83
CA GLN A 56 8.50 -18.19 41.58
C GLN A 56 7.00 -17.92 41.42
N LEU A 57 6.49 -18.10 40.20
CA LEU A 57 5.09 -17.96 39.89
C LEU A 57 4.26 -19.10 40.50
N THR A 58 4.74 -20.34 40.37
CA THR A 58 4.08 -21.52 40.94
C THR A 58 3.97 -21.42 42.47
N GLN A 59 4.99 -20.85 43.12
CA GLN A 59 4.98 -20.59 44.56
C GLN A 59 3.90 -19.57 44.96
N LEU A 60 3.71 -18.49 44.18
CA LEU A 60 2.64 -17.53 44.44
C LEU A 60 1.25 -18.17 44.31
N ILE A 61 1.05 -19.01 43.30
CA ILE A 61 -0.21 -19.75 43.13
C ILE A 61 -0.46 -20.69 44.33
N ARG A 62 0.58 -21.39 44.81
CA ARG A 62 0.48 -22.21 46.03
C ARG A 62 0.21 -21.40 47.30
N GLN A 63 0.57 -20.12 47.33
CA GLN A 63 0.25 -19.18 48.42
C GLN A 63 -1.16 -18.60 48.32
N GLY A 64 -1.96 -19.04 47.35
CA GLY A 64 -3.35 -18.59 47.14
C GLY A 64 -3.47 -17.40 46.19
N ALA A 65 -2.48 -17.15 45.32
CA ALA A 65 -2.68 -16.24 44.19
C ALA A 65 -3.65 -16.88 43.18
N ASP A 66 -4.67 -16.13 42.78
CA ASP A 66 -5.57 -16.51 41.71
C ASP A 66 -4.94 -16.20 40.34
N PRO A 67 -4.59 -17.21 39.52
CA PRO A 67 -4.05 -16.98 38.18
C PRO A 67 -5.11 -16.51 37.17
N GLY A 68 -6.39 -16.51 37.56
CA GLY A 68 -7.50 -15.87 36.85
C GLY A 68 -7.70 -14.40 37.20
N ALA A 69 -6.91 -13.83 38.12
CA ALA A 69 -7.07 -12.45 38.55
C ALA A 69 -7.04 -11.46 37.38
N ILE A 70 -7.94 -10.47 37.45
CA ILE A 70 -8.17 -9.48 36.40
C ILE A 70 -7.74 -8.10 36.90
N GLY A 71 -7.16 -7.31 36.01
CA GLY A 71 -6.83 -5.92 36.26
C GLY A 71 -6.83 -5.12 34.97
N GLY A 72 -6.85 -3.80 35.11
CA GLY A 72 -6.76 -2.89 33.97
C GLY A 72 -5.56 -1.96 34.04
N LEU A 73 -5.27 -1.32 32.92
CA LEU A 73 -4.18 -0.36 32.80
C LEU A 73 -4.74 1.06 32.76
N ARG A 74 -4.17 1.95 33.56
CA ARG A 74 -4.57 3.36 33.62
C ARG A 74 -3.36 4.26 33.56
N VAL A 75 -3.38 5.27 32.71
CA VAL A 75 -2.32 6.27 32.65
C VAL A 75 -2.26 6.99 34.00
N ARG A 76 -1.06 7.14 34.58
CA ARG A 76 -0.90 7.80 35.89
C ARG A 76 -1.51 9.19 35.87
N GLY A 77 -2.29 9.51 36.91
CA GLY A 77 -3.02 10.77 37.02
C GLY A 77 -4.40 10.80 36.34
N ALA A 78 -4.78 9.76 35.59
CA ALA A 78 -6.16 9.60 35.13
C ALA A 78 -7.05 9.08 36.26
N THR A 79 -8.30 9.57 36.33
CA THR A 79 -9.24 9.24 37.42
C THR A 79 -10.27 8.19 37.05
N ARG A 80 -10.54 7.97 35.75
CA ARG A 80 -11.54 7.00 35.30
C ARG A 80 -11.04 5.55 35.48
N PRO A 81 -11.96 4.59 35.72
CA PRO A 81 -11.60 3.19 35.77
C PRO A 81 -11.08 2.72 34.40
N PRO A 82 -10.22 1.68 34.36
CA PRO A 82 -9.75 1.11 33.11
C PRO A 82 -10.93 0.58 32.26
N LEU A 83 -10.94 0.97 30.99
CA LEU A 83 -11.87 0.46 29.98
C LEU A 83 -11.55 -0.98 29.56
N PHE A 84 -10.25 -1.31 29.50
CA PHE A 84 -9.79 -2.66 29.19
C PHE A 84 -9.39 -3.39 30.46
N ARG A 85 -9.80 -4.65 30.54
CA ARG A 85 -9.49 -5.59 31.60
C ARG A 85 -8.72 -6.74 31.01
N TYR A 86 -7.69 -7.20 31.70
CA TYR A 86 -6.82 -8.27 31.26
C TYR A 86 -6.55 -9.20 32.44
N SER A 87 -6.58 -10.51 32.17
CA SER A 87 -6.13 -11.51 33.15
C SER A 87 -4.60 -11.66 33.12
N CYS A 88 -4.06 -12.50 34.00
CA CYS A 88 -2.62 -12.81 34.02
C CYS A 88 -2.10 -13.36 32.66
N LEU A 89 -2.94 -14.04 31.88
CA LEU A 89 -2.53 -14.65 30.60
C LEU A 89 -2.18 -13.61 29.51
N PRO A 90 -3.07 -12.68 29.11
CA PRO A 90 -2.70 -11.60 28.20
C PRO A 90 -1.54 -10.76 28.72
N PHE A 91 -1.46 -10.54 30.05
CA PHE A 91 -0.33 -9.84 30.65
C PHE A 91 0.98 -10.60 30.55
N ALA A 92 1.01 -11.93 30.53
CA ALA A 92 2.22 -12.72 30.37
C ALA A 92 2.72 -12.76 28.90
N ILE A 93 1.92 -12.30 27.93
CA ILE A 93 2.34 -12.23 26.53
C ILE A 93 3.15 -10.94 26.32
N ASP A 94 4.24 -11.03 25.57
CA ASP A 94 5.05 -9.90 25.09
C ASP A 94 5.04 -9.86 23.55
N CYS A 95 5.59 -8.78 22.98
CA CYS A 95 5.70 -8.62 21.53
C CYS A 95 7.16 -8.74 21.09
N PRO A 96 7.52 -9.70 20.20
CA PRO A 96 8.90 -9.85 19.71
C PRO A 96 9.45 -8.61 18.98
N SER A 97 8.59 -7.88 18.28
CA SER A 97 8.96 -6.65 17.56
C SER A 97 8.79 -5.38 18.40
N ASN A 98 8.53 -5.52 19.71
CA ASN A 98 8.27 -4.41 20.64
C ASN A 98 7.12 -3.49 20.19
N TYR A 99 6.16 -4.03 19.43
CA TYR A 99 4.99 -3.31 18.96
C TYR A 99 3.90 -3.33 20.04
N PRO A 100 3.24 -2.19 20.33
CA PRO A 100 2.23 -2.13 21.38
C PRO A 100 0.95 -2.88 20.97
N PHE A 101 0.43 -3.70 21.88
CA PHE A 101 -0.84 -4.43 21.68
C PHE A 101 -1.77 -4.39 22.91
N LEU A 102 -1.31 -3.84 24.04
CA LEU A 102 -2.13 -3.55 25.22
C LEU A 102 -2.34 -2.04 25.37
N TYR A 103 -3.49 -1.68 25.94
CA TYR A 103 -3.94 -0.30 26.06
C TYR A 103 -4.24 0.09 27.50
N ALA A 104 -3.80 1.29 27.87
CA ALA A 104 -4.15 1.98 29.11
C ALA A 104 -5.20 3.04 28.86
N SER A 105 -6.09 3.22 29.85
CA SER A 105 -7.10 4.28 29.85
C SER A 105 -6.50 5.60 30.33
N GLY A 106 -6.60 6.63 29.50
CA GLY A 106 -6.13 7.99 29.77
C GLY A 106 -7.23 8.95 30.18
N ALA A 107 -6.89 10.24 30.27
CA ALA A 107 -7.84 11.30 30.57
C ALA A 107 -8.95 11.38 29.51
N TYR A 108 -10.17 11.72 29.94
CA TYR A 108 -11.35 11.88 29.08
C TYR A 108 -11.70 10.67 28.20
N GLY A 109 -11.30 9.45 28.59
CA GLY A 109 -11.57 8.23 27.82
C GLY A 109 -10.63 8.00 26.63
N SER A 110 -9.52 8.75 26.55
CA SER A 110 -8.46 8.45 25.59
C SER A 110 -7.82 7.09 25.88
N LEU A 111 -7.31 6.43 24.83
CA LEU A 111 -6.61 5.16 24.93
C LEU A 111 -5.16 5.35 24.54
N MET A 112 -4.25 4.86 25.38
CA MET A 112 -2.81 4.97 25.18
C MET A 112 -2.19 3.59 25.03
N SER A 113 -1.42 3.42 23.98
CA SER A 113 -0.62 2.21 23.75
C SER A 113 0.45 2.06 24.84
N VAL A 114 0.60 0.85 25.37
CA VAL A 114 1.61 0.55 26.39
C VAL A 114 2.72 -0.31 25.78
N ALA A 115 3.95 0.17 25.90
CA ALA A 115 5.14 -0.61 25.56
C ALA A 115 5.47 -1.54 26.74
N LEU A 116 5.57 -2.84 26.46
CA LEU A 116 5.83 -3.86 27.46
C LEU A 116 7.26 -4.38 27.35
N PRO A 117 7.93 -4.69 28.48
CA PRO A 117 9.20 -5.38 28.45
C PRO A 117 9.04 -6.80 27.87
N GLN A 118 10.15 -7.32 27.35
CA GLN A 118 10.22 -8.69 26.84
C GLN A 118 10.68 -9.65 27.92
N TRP A 119 10.28 -10.91 27.82
CA TRP A 119 10.88 -11.97 28.63
C TRP A 119 12.33 -12.20 28.22
N SER A 120 13.16 -12.68 29.16
CA SER A 120 14.56 -13.01 28.89
C SER A 120 14.73 -14.12 27.84
N SER A 121 13.72 -14.98 27.68
CA SER A 121 13.67 -15.99 26.62
C SER A 121 12.24 -16.38 26.25
N ARG A 122 12.08 -16.93 25.04
CA ARG A 122 10.81 -17.50 24.57
C ARG A 122 10.39 -18.73 25.36
N GLN A 123 11.36 -19.52 25.82
CA GLN A 123 11.12 -20.67 26.69
C GLN A 123 10.48 -20.23 28.01
N LEU A 124 11.07 -19.23 28.67
CA LEU A 124 10.53 -18.70 29.92
C LEU A 124 9.10 -18.18 29.77
N GLN A 125 8.80 -17.47 28.69
CA GLN A 125 7.42 -17.05 28.41
C GLN A 125 6.46 -18.24 28.29
N GLY A 126 6.85 -19.27 27.55
CA GLY A 126 6.06 -20.50 27.41
C GLY A 126 5.83 -21.20 28.74
N ASP A 127 6.89 -21.32 29.56
CA ASP A 127 6.86 -21.91 30.89
C ASP A 127 5.92 -21.15 31.84
N ILE A 128 5.99 -19.81 31.82
CA ILE A 128 5.10 -18.92 32.59
C ILE A 128 3.63 -19.08 32.15
N ILE A 129 3.35 -19.07 30.85
CA ILE A 129 2.00 -19.28 30.32
C ILE A 129 1.46 -20.66 30.73
N ASN A 130 2.28 -21.71 30.62
CA ASN A 130 1.89 -23.05 31.02
C ASN A 130 1.60 -23.15 32.52
N ALA A 131 2.44 -22.54 33.36
CA ALA A 131 2.24 -22.55 34.81
C ALA A 131 0.98 -21.80 35.25
N LEU A 132 0.64 -20.68 34.58
CA LEU A 132 -0.62 -19.99 34.81
C LEU A 132 -1.81 -20.90 34.50
N ILE A 133 -1.78 -21.62 33.37
CA ILE A 133 -2.84 -22.55 32.96
C ILE A 133 -2.93 -23.73 33.92
N ASP A 134 -1.80 -24.33 34.32
CA ASP A 134 -1.76 -25.42 35.30
C ASP A 134 -2.24 -24.99 36.68
N GLY A 135 -2.06 -23.71 37.03
CA GLY A 135 -2.60 -23.10 38.24
C GLY A 135 -4.10 -22.81 38.20
N GLY A 136 -4.75 -22.97 37.04
CA GLY A 136 -6.19 -22.74 36.87
C GLY A 136 -6.57 -21.50 36.06
N ALA A 137 -5.62 -20.79 35.44
CA ALA A 137 -5.98 -19.70 34.52
C ALA A 137 -6.79 -20.24 33.34
N ALA A 138 -7.94 -19.63 33.08
CA ALA A 138 -8.77 -20.03 31.95
C ALA A 138 -8.11 -19.64 30.62
N VAL A 139 -7.69 -20.64 29.84
CA VAL A 139 -7.08 -20.46 28.50
C VAL A 139 -7.97 -19.69 27.53
N ASN A 140 -9.29 -19.79 27.74
CA ASN A 140 -10.33 -19.13 26.97
C ASN A 140 -11.02 -18.00 27.74
N ALA A 141 -10.42 -17.51 28.84
CA ALA A 141 -10.96 -16.35 29.55
C ALA A 141 -11.15 -15.20 28.57
N GLY A 142 -12.25 -14.48 28.75
CA GLY A 142 -12.55 -13.25 28.05
C GLY A 142 -13.63 -13.38 26.98
N GLY A 143 -14.65 -12.53 27.08
CA GLY A 143 -15.89 -12.67 26.30
C GLY A 143 -16.96 -11.61 26.54
N GLY A 144 -16.62 -10.44 27.09
CA GLY A 144 -17.54 -9.30 27.06
C GLY A 144 -17.67 -8.74 25.63
N GLU A 145 -18.90 -8.41 25.21
CA GLU A 145 -19.25 -8.01 23.84
C GLU A 145 -18.56 -6.72 23.34
N ASP A 146 -17.94 -5.92 24.21
CA ASP A 146 -17.72 -4.50 23.87
C ASP A 146 -16.30 -4.00 23.59
N LEU A 147 -15.18 -4.66 23.93
CA LEU A 147 -13.85 -4.07 23.61
C LEU A 147 -12.69 -5.10 23.52
N GLY A 148 -12.50 -5.66 22.32
CA GLY A 148 -11.17 -5.80 21.68
C GLY A 148 -10.21 -6.92 22.10
N VAL A 149 -9.78 -7.04 23.36
CA VAL A 149 -8.56 -7.83 23.69
C VAL A 149 -8.68 -8.61 25.01
N ASP A 150 -9.77 -9.35 25.18
CA ASP A 150 -9.99 -10.13 26.41
C ASP A 150 -9.41 -11.56 26.32
N ARG A 151 -9.29 -12.10 25.10
CA ARG A 151 -8.86 -13.49 24.89
C ARG A 151 -7.34 -13.62 24.79
N PRO A 152 -6.69 -14.53 25.56
CA PRO A 152 -5.25 -14.78 25.47
C PRO A 152 -4.76 -15.04 24.04
N ILE A 153 -5.53 -15.79 23.25
CA ILE A 153 -5.18 -16.09 21.86
C ILE A 153 -5.22 -14.83 20.96
N ARG A 154 -6.17 -13.91 21.18
CA ARG A 154 -6.20 -12.62 20.48
C ARG A 154 -5.05 -11.72 20.89
N ALA A 155 -4.65 -11.75 22.17
CA ALA A 155 -3.46 -11.05 22.63
C ALA A 155 -2.18 -11.60 21.98
N ALA A 156 -2.05 -12.93 21.83
CA ALA A 156 -0.93 -13.54 21.10
C ALA A 156 -0.90 -13.13 19.62
N VAL A 157 -2.06 -13.07 18.97
CA VAL A 157 -2.19 -12.60 17.58
C VAL A 157 -1.83 -11.12 17.48
N ALA A 158 -2.42 -10.26 18.30
CA ALA A 158 -2.13 -8.83 18.31
C ALA A 158 -0.66 -8.53 18.64
N ALA A 159 -0.01 -9.34 19.46
CA ALA A 159 1.41 -9.21 19.76
C ALA A 159 2.33 -9.76 18.65
N GLY A 160 1.80 -10.41 17.60
CA GLY A 160 2.62 -11.11 16.61
C GLY A 160 3.50 -12.20 17.23
N ASN A 161 3.06 -12.81 18.34
CA ASN A 161 3.88 -13.72 19.14
C ASN A 161 3.56 -15.18 18.81
N LEU A 162 4.34 -15.76 17.90
CA LEU A 162 4.17 -17.14 17.46
C LEU A 162 4.38 -18.16 18.58
N THR A 163 5.31 -17.93 19.51
CA THR A 163 5.56 -18.84 20.64
C THR A 163 4.35 -18.87 21.57
N ALA A 164 3.86 -17.71 22.00
CA ALA A 164 2.67 -17.63 22.85
C ALA A 164 1.45 -18.26 22.18
N LEU A 165 1.26 -18.00 20.88
CA LEU A 165 0.20 -18.63 20.08
C LEU A 165 0.32 -20.17 20.12
N GLN A 166 1.50 -20.72 19.84
CA GLN A 166 1.72 -22.17 19.82
C GLN A 166 1.49 -22.80 21.20
N THR A 167 1.95 -22.15 22.28
CA THR A 167 1.72 -22.61 23.65
C THR A 167 0.22 -22.65 23.97
N LEU A 168 -0.54 -21.62 23.60
CA LEU A 168 -1.99 -21.57 23.81
C LEU A 168 -2.73 -22.62 22.97
N LEU A 169 -2.33 -22.83 21.71
CA LEU A 169 -2.90 -23.88 20.85
C LEU A 169 -2.63 -25.29 21.40
N ALA A 170 -1.43 -25.54 21.93
CA ALA A 170 -1.09 -26.81 22.59
C ALA A 170 -1.96 -27.07 23.84
N ARG A 171 -2.49 -26.00 24.44
CA ARG A 171 -3.44 -26.01 25.56
C ARG A 171 -4.90 -25.94 25.13
N GLN A 172 -5.20 -26.23 23.87
CA GLN A 172 -6.55 -26.27 23.31
C GLN A 172 -7.32 -24.94 23.43
N ALA A 173 -6.61 -23.81 23.28
CA ALA A 173 -7.25 -22.51 23.15
C ALA A 173 -8.27 -22.51 22.00
N ASN A 174 -9.48 -22.03 22.27
CA ASN A 174 -10.53 -21.89 21.28
C ASN A 174 -10.15 -20.78 20.29
N VAL A 175 -10.19 -21.10 19.00
CA VAL A 175 -9.92 -20.19 17.88
C VAL A 175 -11.17 -19.85 17.06
N ARG A 176 -12.33 -20.42 17.40
CA ARG A 176 -13.58 -20.28 16.64
C ARG A 176 -14.62 -19.41 17.36
N GLY A 177 -15.47 -18.77 16.55
CA GLY A 177 -16.63 -17.98 16.98
C GLY A 177 -16.31 -16.52 17.29
N PHE A 178 -15.17 -16.00 16.82
CA PHE A 178 -14.74 -14.62 17.09
C PHE A 178 -13.69 -14.09 16.09
N LEU A 179 -13.54 -14.70 14.90
CA LEU A 179 -12.56 -14.25 13.89
C LEU A 179 -11.13 -14.18 14.45
N ALA A 180 -10.55 -15.32 14.83
CA ALA A 180 -9.20 -15.34 15.42
C ALA A 180 -8.10 -14.78 14.49
N MET A 181 -8.33 -14.82 13.18
CA MET A 181 -7.42 -14.27 12.18
C MET A 181 -7.67 -12.77 11.87
N GLU A 182 -8.53 -12.08 12.62
CA GLU A 182 -8.79 -10.66 12.42
C GLU A 182 -7.49 -9.81 12.57
N LEU A 183 -7.38 -8.75 11.76
CA LEU A 183 -6.30 -7.77 11.90
C LEU A 183 -6.34 -7.07 13.27
N PRO A 184 -5.18 -6.88 13.94
CA PRO A 184 -5.13 -6.23 15.23
C PRO A 184 -5.66 -4.80 15.15
N HIS A 185 -6.41 -4.39 16.18
CA HIS A 185 -6.90 -3.03 16.24
C HIS A 185 -5.82 -2.11 16.79
N ILE A 186 -5.33 -1.20 15.95
CA ILE A 186 -4.32 -0.24 16.36
C ILE A 186 -5.00 1.10 16.61
N HIS A 187 -5.05 1.52 17.88
CA HIS A 187 -5.61 2.82 18.27
C HIS A 187 -4.72 3.99 17.81
N GLY A 188 -5.35 5.11 17.47
CA GLY A 188 -4.75 6.20 16.68
C GLY A 188 -3.55 6.94 17.26
N ALA A 189 -3.13 6.66 18.50
CA ALA A 189 -1.89 7.17 19.08
C ALA A 189 -0.66 6.26 18.83
N ALA A 190 -0.88 5.05 18.32
CA ALA A 190 0.19 4.10 18.06
C ALA A 190 0.99 4.44 16.79
N PRO A 191 2.28 4.09 16.73
CA PRO A 191 3.10 4.24 15.54
C PRO A 191 2.59 3.33 14.40
N SER A 192 2.93 3.65 13.15
CA SER A 192 2.71 2.73 12.03
C SER A 192 3.37 1.37 12.30
N ALA A 193 2.79 0.31 11.78
CA ALA A 193 3.35 -1.03 11.88
C ALA A 193 4.75 -1.07 11.26
N THR A 194 5.69 -1.72 11.95
CA THR A 194 7.03 -1.96 11.39
C THR A 194 7.01 -3.19 10.49
N ARG A 195 7.97 -3.30 9.55
CA ARG A 195 8.08 -4.47 8.67
C ARG A 195 8.31 -5.76 9.45
N GLU A 196 9.04 -5.67 10.56
CA GLU A 196 9.31 -6.82 11.44
C GLU A 196 8.03 -7.31 12.13
N TYR A 197 7.17 -6.38 12.57
CA TYR A 197 5.87 -6.71 13.15
C TYR A 197 4.92 -7.31 12.10
N GLU A 198 4.86 -6.71 10.90
CA GLU A 198 4.08 -7.23 9.78
C GLU A 198 4.51 -8.66 9.40
N ALA A 199 5.81 -8.93 9.32
CA ALA A 199 6.34 -10.26 9.06
C ALA A 199 5.95 -11.27 10.16
N ALA A 200 6.03 -10.86 11.44
CA ALA A 200 5.63 -11.69 12.57
C ALA A 200 4.13 -12.02 12.55
N LEU A 201 3.27 -11.05 12.23
CA LEU A 201 1.82 -11.26 12.06
C LEU A 201 1.52 -12.26 10.94
N ILE A 202 2.17 -12.14 9.78
CA ILE A 202 1.98 -13.11 8.68
C ILE A 202 2.35 -14.53 9.11
N LEU A 203 3.41 -14.72 9.90
CA LEU A 203 3.76 -16.05 10.44
C LEU A 203 2.69 -16.59 11.39
N VAL A 204 2.13 -15.73 12.25
CA VAL A 204 1.00 -16.08 13.13
C VAL A 204 -0.22 -16.51 12.31
N TYR A 205 -0.61 -15.75 11.29
CA TYR A 205 -1.77 -16.09 10.46
C TYR A 205 -1.56 -17.37 9.66
N ARG A 206 -0.36 -17.60 9.10
CA ARG A 206 -0.03 -18.87 8.46
C ARG A 206 -0.14 -20.04 9.43
N ARG A 207 0.32 -19.87 10.67
CA ARG A 207 0.21 -20.92 11.69
C ARG A 207 -1.25 -21.21 12.06
N LEU A 208 -2.10 -20.19 12.18
CA LEU A 208 -3.53 -20.35 12.40
C LEU A 208 -4.21 -21.10 11.24
N ALA A 209 -3.94 -20.71 9.99
CA ALA A 209 -4.47 -21.39 8.81
C ALA A 209 -3.98 -22.85 8.69
N GLN A 210 -2.74 -23.15 9.12
CA GLN A 210 -2.22 -24.53 9.21
C GLN A 210 -2.89 -25.34 10.33
N HIS A 211 -3.29 -24.69 11.42
CA HIS A 211 -3.98 -25.36 12.52
C HIS A 211 -5.42 -25.67 12.16
N ASP A 212 -6.12 -24.69 11.57
CA ASP A 212 -7.48 -24.84 11.07
C ASP A 212 -7.68 -23.88 9.88
N SER A 213 -7.73 -24.44 8.67
CA SER A 213 -7.88 -23.64 7.44
C SER A 213 -9.26 -23.01 7.32
N THR A 214 -10.28 -23.54 8.02
CA THR A 214 -11.65 -23.02 7.95
C THR A 214 -11.81 -21.69 8.68
N LEU A 215 -10.84 -21.30 9.52
CA LEU A 215 -10.82 -20.00 10.20
C LEU A 215 -10.86 -18.83 9.22
N ALA A 216 -10.29 -18.99 8.03
CA ALA A 216 -10.27 -17.93 7.02
C ALA A 216 -11.68 -17.62 6.48
N ALA A 217 -12.53 -18.65 6.36
CA ALA A 217 -13.91 -18.53 5.89
C ALA A 217 -14.91 -18.21 7.02
N GLU A 218 -14.43 -18.04 8.26
CA GLU A 218 -15.28 -17.76 9.42
C GLU A 218 -16.07 -16.46 9.25
N ARG A 219 -17.33 -16.48 9.70
CA ARG A 219 -18.18 -15.29 9.78
C ARG A 219 -18.62 -15.06 11.21
N PHE A 220 -18.59 -13.80 11.64
CA PHE A 220 -19.06 -13.37 12.95
C PHE A 220 -19.91 -12.11 12.80
N GLY A 221 -21.14 -12.11 13.35
CA GLY A 221 -22.10 -11.03 13.12
C GLY A 221 -22.40 -10.79 11.63
N GLY A 222 -22.31 -11.83 10.79
CA GLY A 222 -22.45 -11.77 9.34
C GLY A 222 -21.25 -11.17 8.58
N MET A 223 -20.23 -10.68 9.29
CA MET A 223 -19.00 -10.15 8.70
C MET A 223 -17.95 -11.25 8.57
N ASN A 224 -17.20 -11.24 7.47
CA ASN A 224 -16.04 -12.11 7.28
C ASN A 224 -14.73 -11.32 7.50
N LEU A 225 -13.59 -12.01 7.40
CA LEU A 225 -12.27 -11.39 7.62
C LEU A 225 -11.92 -10.27 6.64
N VAL A 226 -12.36 -10.36 5.37
CA VAL A 226 -12.14 -9.31 4.37
C VAL A 226 -12.91 -8.04 4.74
N TYR A 227 -14.17 -8.20 5.15
CA TYR A 227 -14.99 -7.11 5.68
C TYR A 227 -14.39 -6.51 6.95
N SER A 228 -13.89 -7.34 7.88
CA SER A 228 -13.22 -6.87 9.09
C SER A 228 -11.95 -6.07 8.79
N ALA A 229 -11.15 -6.50 7.80
CA ALA A 229 -9.98 -5.75 7.36
C ALA A 229 -10.35 -4.36 6.82
N ALA A 230 -11.52 -4.23 6.19
CA ALA A 230 -12.07 -2.96 5.72
C ALA A 230 -12.61 -2.05 6.84
N LEU A 231 -12.61 -2.48 8.11
CA LEU A 231 -13.01 -1.69 9.28
C LEU A 231 -11.84 -1.19 10.14
N ARG A 232 -10.63 -1.71 9.94
CA ARG A 232 -9.48 -1.44 10.83
C ARG A 232 -8.54 -0.37 10.23
N PRO A 233 -8.08 0.62 11.03
CA PRO A 233 -7.21 1.72 10.55
C PRO A 233 -5.94 1.28 9.82
N SER A 234 -5.51 2.07 8.81
CA SER A 234 -4.33 1.82 7.97
C SER A 234 -3.00 2.09 8.69
N ALA A 235 -2.67 1.26 9.68
CA ALA A 235 -1.32 1.22 10.26
C ALA A 235 -0.35 0.36 9.44
N PHE A 236 -0.89 -0.48 8.55
CA PHE A 236 -0.15 -1.47 7.78
C PHE A 236 0.20 -1.01 6.37
N SER A 237 1.29 -1.56 5.83
CA SER A 237 1.74 -1.36 4.46
C SER A 237 0.84 -2.07 3.45
N GLN A 238 0.85 -1.60 2.19
CA GLN A 238 0.15 -2.26 1.08
C GLN A 238 0.59 -3.73 0.95
N GLN A 239 1.89 -3.98 1.01
CA GLN A 239 2.47 -5.32 0.84
C GLN A 239 1.96 -6.30 1.91
N PHE A 240 1.83 -5.87 3.16
CA PHE A 240 1.27 -6.70 4.22
C PHE A 240 -0.22 -6.97 4.00
N ILE A 241 -1.00 -5.94 3.66
CA ILE A 241 -2.44 -6.10 3.40
C ILE A 241 -2.69 -7.07 2.25
N ASP A 242 -1.92 -6.96 1.16
CA ASP A 242 -1.97 -7.90 0.04
C ASP A 242 -1.67 -9.32 0.51
N ALA A 243 -0.55 -9.54 1.20
CA ALA A 243 -0.15 -10.87 1.67
C ALA A 243 -1.17 -11.49 2.65
N TYR A 244 -1.79 -10.67 3.50
CA TYR A 244 -2.84 -11.11 4.43
C TYR A 244 -4.13 -11.47 3.69
N LEU A 245 -4.59 -10.61 2.78
CA LEU A 245 -5.82 -10.84 2.02
C LEU A 245 -5.67 -12.04 1.07
N ASP A 246 -4.53 -12.18 0.40
CA ASP A 246 -4.20 -13.36 -0.41
C ASP A 246 -4.21 -14.64 0.44
N LEU A 247 -3.64 -14.60 1.64
CA LEU A 247 -3.64 -15.76 2.55
C LEU A 247 -5.06 -16.17 2.92
N ILE A 248 -5.90 -15.27 3.43
CA ILE A 248 -7.25 -15.64 3.87
C ILE A 248 -8.14 -16.07 2.70
N THR A 249 -7.99 -15.44 1.53
CA THR A 249 -8.80 -15.79 0.35
C THR A 249 -8.37 -17.11 -0.28
N SER A 250 -7.07 -17.46 -0.25
CA SER A 250 -6.59 -18.80 -0.63
C SER A 250 -7.14 -19.93 0.25
N HIS A 251 -7.64 -19.59 1.45
CA HIS A 251 -8.28 -20.49 2.40
C HIS A 251 -9.81 -20.30 2.47
N GLY A 252 -10.43 -19.67 1.46
CA GLY A 252 -11.89 -19.65 1.29
C GLY A 252 -12.60 -18.42 1.85
N ALA A 253 -11.89 -17.37 2.27
CA ALA A 253 -12.53 -16.10 2.62
C ALA A 253 -13.17 -15.44 1.38
N GLU A 254 -14.47 -15.21 1.42
CA GLU A 254 -15.20 -14.52 0.36
C GLU A 254 -14.92 -13.01 0.39
N PHE A 255 -14.55 -12.40 -0.74
CA PHE A 255 -14.25 -10.97 -0.81
C PHE A 255 -15.35 -10.12 -1.46
N ALA A 256 -16.35 -10.75 -2.06
CA ALA A 256 -17.52 -10.09 -2.66
C ALA A 256 -18.80 -10.22 -1.80
N ALA A 257 -18.74 -10.92 -0.67
CA ALA A 257 -19.90 -11.18 0.18
C ALA A 257 -20.46 -9.90 0.82
N THR A 258 -21.78 -9.73 0.78
CA THR A 258 -22.42 -8.58 1.40
C THR A 258 -22.70 -8.80 2.89
N ASP A 259 -22.74 -7.70 3.65
CA ASP A 259 -23.28 -7.66 4.99
C ASP A 259 -24.83 -7.68 4.99
N HIS A 260 -25.44 -7.53 6.16
CA HIS A 260 -26.90 -7.47 6.34
C HIS A 260 -27.55 -6.25 5.67
N SER A 261 -26.79 -5.18 5.40
CA SER A 261 -27.26 -3.98 4.71
C SER A 261 -27.10 -4.07 3.19
N GLY A 262 -26.52 -5.18 2.69
CA GLY A 262 -26.17 -5.35 1.28
C GLY A 262 -24.90 -4.61 0.86
N GLY A 263 -24.12 -4.09 1.82
CA GLY A 263 -22.82 -3.47 1.59
C GLY A 263 -21.73 -4.53 1.41
N THR A 264 -20.91 -4.36 0.39
CA THR A 264 -19.72 -5.22 0.13
C THR A 264 -18.52 -4.74 0.96
N PRO A 265 -17.43 -5.53 1.09
CA PRO A 265 -16.20 -5.06 1.73
C PRO A 265 -15.63 -3.81 1.07
N LEU A 266 -15.86 -3.62 -0.25
CA LEU A 266 -15.45 -2.41 -0.96
C LEU A 266 -16.23 -1.17 -0.52
N HIS A 267 -17.53 -1.29 -0.18
CA HIS A 267 -18.29 -0.19 0.43
C HIS A 267 -17.69 0.23 1.76
N MET A 268 -17.24 -0.74 2.57
CA MET A 268 -16.62 -0.45 3.86
C MET A 268 -15.23 0.15 3.72
N ALA A 269 -14.39 -0.38 2.82
CA ALA A 269 -13.08 0.19 2.56
C ALA A 269 -13.20 1.65 2.08
N ALA A 270 -14.22 1.93 1.26
CA ALA A 270 -14.56 3.28 0.82
C ALA A 270 -15.03 4.19 1.96
N ALA A 271 -15.98 3.71 2.80
CA ALA A 271 -16.55 4.48 3.90
C ALA A 271 -15.55 4.72 5.06
N CYS A 272 -14.63 3.80 5.28
CA CYS A 272 -13.61 3.90 6.32
C CYS A 272 -12.30 4.54 5.83
N ALA A 273 -12.21 4.85 4.52
CA ALA A 273 -11.06 5.46 3.85
C ALA A 273 -9.78 4.61 3.94
N PHE A 274 -9.88 3.33 3.56
CA PHE A 274 -8.75 2.40 3.55
C PHE A 274 -8.30 2.08 2.12
N PRO A 275 -7.36 2.87 1.58
CA PRO A 275 -6.95 2.73 0.19
C PRO A 275 -6.27 1.38 -0.09
N CYS A 276 -5.57 0.78 0.87
CA CYS A 276 -4.87 -0.48 0.63
C CYS A 276 -5.81 -1.66 0.42
N VAL A 277 -6.85 -1.77 1.24
CA VAL A 277 -7.88 -2.81 1.08
C VAL A 277 -8.71 -2.54 -0.18
N ALA A 278 -9.03 -1.26 -0.46
CA ALA A 278 -9.72 -0.89 -1.68
C ALA A 278 -8.91 -1.24 -2.94
N ASP A 279 -7.60 -1.04 -2.92
CA ASP A 279 -6.69 -1.37 -4.03
C ASP A 279 -6.68 -2.86 -4.32
N TRP A 280 -6.46 -3.68 -3.28
CA TRP A 280 -6.50 -5.13 -3.40
C TRP A 280 -7.85 -5.61 -3.94
N LEU A 281 -8.96 -5.10 -3.39
CA LEU A 281 -10.31 -5.43 -3.86
C LEU A 281 -10.53 -5.05 -5.33
N CYS A 282 -10.04 -3.88 -5.77
CA CYS A 282 -10.17 -3.45 -7.16
C CYS A 282 -9.40 -4.36 -8.13
N ARG A 283 -8.31 -5.01 -7.69
CA ARG A 283 -7.57 -6.00 -8.49
C ARG A 283 -8.30 -7.35 -8.61
N GLN A 284 -9.13 -7.70 -7.63
CA GLN A 284 -9.82 -9.00 -7.59
C GLN A 284 -11.26 -8.96 -8.15
N LEU A 285 -11.93 -7.81 -8.07
CA LEU A 285 -13.33 -7.66 -8.41
C LEU A 285 -13.58 -7.36 -9.89
N THR A 286 -14.78 -7.71 -10.37
CA THR A 286 -15.24 -7.32 -11.70
C THR A 286 -15.68 -5.85 -11.73
N ALA A 287 -15.79 -5.24 -12.93
CA ALA A 287 -16.33 -3.88 -13.04
C ALA A 287 -17.76 -3.76 -12.51
N GLU A 288 -18.57 -4.82 -12.66
CA GLU A 288 -19.92 -4.84 -12.12
C GLU A 288 -19.90 -4.75 -10.59
N ASP A 289 -19.05 -5.54 -9.94
CA ASP A 289 -18.90 -5.55 -8.49
C ASP A 289 -18.36 -4.22 -7.93
N ILE A 290 -17.39 -3.61 -8.62
CA ILE A 290 -16.81 -2.31 -8.24
C ILE A 290 -17.86 -1.19 -8.32
N ASN A 291 -18.73 -1.25 -9.32
CA ASN A 291 -19.79 -0.28 -9.55
C ASN A 291 -21.14 -0.70 -8.94
N ARG A 292 -21.18 -1.80 -8.16
CA ARG A 292 -22.41 -2.31 -7.57
C ARG A 292 -22.91 -1.35 -6.49
N GLY A 293 -24.19 -0.99 -6.55
CA GLY A 293 -24.86 -0.28 -5.46
C GLY A 293 -25.51 -1.25 -4.48
N LYS A 294 -25.92 -0.75 -3.31
CA LYS A 294 -26.68 -1.58 -2.36
C LYS A 294 -28.05 -1.97 -2.92
N PRO A 295 -28.64 -3.12 -2.51
CA PRO A 295 -29.91 -3.63 -3.06
C PRO A 295 -31.06 -2.61 -3.04
N ASN A 296 -31.21 -1.85 -1.96
CA ASN A 296 -32.28 -0.85 -1.82
C ASN A 296 -31.86 0.56 -2.25
N GLN A 297 -30.57 0.77 -2.52
CA GLN A 297 -29.99 2.07 -2.86
C GLN A 297 -28.95 1.88 -3.98
N PRO A 298 -29.40 1.65 -5.23
CA PRO A 298 -28.49 1.34 -6.33
C PRO A 298 -27.51 2.49 -6.63
N ASN A 299 -27.80 3.72 -6.23
CA ASN A 299 -26.89 4.86 -6.41
C ASN A 299 -25.87 4.99 -5.26
N GLU A 300 -26.02 4.22 -4.18
CA GLU A 300 -25.04 4.12 -3.10
C GLU A 300 -23.97 3.08 -3.50
N THR A 301 -23.09 3.47 -4.41
CA THR A 301 -21.91 2.67 -4.81
C THR A 301 -20.74 2.92 -3.84
N PRO A 302 -19.67 2.11 -3.87
CA PRO A 302 -18.47 2.36 -3.07
C PRO A 302 -17.91 3.77 -3.31
N LEU A 303 -17.90 4.24 -4.56
CA LEU A 303 -17.45 5.59 -4.89
C LEU A 303 -18.32 6.68 -4.24
N ALA A 304 -19.65 6.47 -4.21
CA ALA A 304 -20.57 7.38 -3.55
C ALA A 304 -20.37 7.40 -2.02
N ALA A 305 -20.10 6.25 -1.41
CA ALA A 305 -19.78 6.14 0.01
C ALA A 305 -18.49 6.90 0.38
N ALA A 306 -17.41 6.74 -0.41
CA ALA A 306 -16.18 7.50 -0.21
C ALA A 306 -16.40 9.01 -0.34
N ALA A 307 -17.20 9.45 -1.33
CA ALA A 307 -17.53 10.85 -1.53
C ALA A 307 -18.33 11.45 -0.36
N PHE A 308 -19.31 10.70 0.17
CA PHE A 308 -20.06 11.08 1.36
C PHE A 308 -19.14 11.34 2.56
N VAL A 309 -18.20 10.43 2.80
CA VAL A 309 -17.29 10.52 3.95
C VAL A 309 -16.30 11.66 3.80
N LEU A 310 -15.76 11.87 2.60
CA LEU A 310 -14.90 13.02 2.31
C LEU A 310 -15.63 14.34 2.57
N ASP A 311 -16.85 14.48 2.05
CA ASP A 311 -17.69 15.67 2.26
C ASP A 311 -17.93 15.94 3.74
N ARG A 312 -18.25 14.90 4.52
CA ARG A 312 -18.43 14.99 5.97
C ARG A 312 -17.18 15.52 6.67
N PHE A 313 -15.99 15.00 6.36
CA PHE A 313 -14.74 15.47 6.97
C PHE A 313 -14.37 16.89 6.54
N ILE A 314 -14.68 17.30 5.32
CA ILE A 314 -14.46 18.68 4.86
C ILE A 314 -15.38 19.66 5.60
N ARG A 315 -16.60 19.26 5.94
CA ARG A 315 -17.59 20.13 6.62
C ARG A 315 -17.41 20.26 8.12
N GLN A 316 -16.77 19.30 8.78
CA GLN A 316 -16.56 19.36 10.22
C GLN A 316 -15.59 20.51 10.56
N ASP A 317 -16.05 21.49 11.33
CA ASP A 317 -15.18 22.54 11.87
C ASP A 317 -14.25 21.94 12.93
N GLY A 318 -12.95 22.18 12.76
CA GLY A 318 -11.90 21.63 13.63
C GLY A 318 -10.58 21.50 12.89
N GLU A 319 -9.56 22.20 13.35
CA GLU A 319 -8.20 22.08 12.85
C GLU A 319 -7.48 20.97 13.62
N GLY A 320 -6.93 19.98 12.90
CA GLY A 320 -6.21 18.90 13.53
C GLY A 320 -5.52 17.97 12.54
N GLN A 321 -4.31 17.54 12.88
CA GLN A 321 -3.48 16.65 12.05
C GLN A 321 -4.21 15.35 11.67
N GLN A 322 -5.03 14.81 12.58
CA GLN A 322 -5.84 13.61 12.35
C GLN A 322 -6.91 13.83 11.27
N ARG A 323 -7.56 15.00 11.24
CA ARG A 323 -8.55 15.34 10.21
C ARG A 323 -7.89 15.47 8.85
N SER A 324 -6.76 16.16 8.77
CA SER A 324 -5.99 16.31 7.53
C SER A 324 -5.53 14.96 6.99
N ARG A 325 -5.12 14.04 7.88
CA ARG A 325 -4.80 12.65 7.54
C ARG A 325 -6.02 11.93 6.97
N ARG A 326 -7.18 11.98 7.65
CA ARG A 326 -8.43 11.34 7.18
C ARG A 326 -8.89 11.88 5.82
N ILE A 327 -8.80 13.19 5.58
CA ILE A 327 -9.14 13.79 4.29
C ILE A 327 -8.21 13.25 3.20
N ARG A 328 -6.91 13.15 3.47
CA ARG A 328 -5.92 12.57 2.53
C ARG A 328 -6.24 11.11 2.22
N GLU A 329 -6.53 10.30 3.24
CA GLU A 329 -6.93 8.89 3.09
C GLU A 329 -8.21 8.74 2.25
N CYS A 330 -9.21 9.59 2.46
CA CYS A 330 -10.44 9.59 1.66
C CYS A 330 -10.15 9.91 0.18
N LYS A 331 -9.35 10.95 -0.08
CA LYS A 331 -8.93 11.31 -1.45
C LYS A 331 -8.17 10.18 -2.13
N THR A 332 -7.21 9.56 -1.43
CA THR A 332 -6.48 8.40 -1.95
C THR A 332 -7.43 7.25 -2.26
N THR A 333 -8.39 6.95 -1.38
CA THR A 333 -9.37 5.88 -1.59
C THR A 333 -10.25 6.15 -2.82
N ILE A 334 -10.73 7.38 -3.01
CA ILE A 334 -11.48 7.80 -4.22
C ILE A 334 -10.64 7.57 -5.47
N ARG A 335 -9.37 7.99 -5.46
CA ARG A 335 -8.45 7.80 -6.59
C ARG A 335 -8.21 6.32 -6.89
N THR A 336 -8.04 5.49 -5.87
CA THR A 336 -7.90 4.03 -6.02
C THR A 336 -9.13 3.42 -6.68
N LEU A 337 -10.34 3.78 -6.22
CA LEU A 337 -11.58 3.31 -6.84
C LEU A 337 -11.69 3.73 -8.32
N LEU A 338 -11.30 4.96 -8.66
CA LEU A 338 -11.32 5.47 -10.03
C LEU A 338 -10.32 4.72 -10.93
N LYS A 339 -9.10 4.47 -10.45
CA LYS A 339 -8.11 3.59 -11.12
C LYS A 339 -8.61 2.16 -11.27
N GLY A 340 -9.41 1.69 -10.31
CA GLY A 340 -10.13 0.42 -10.33
C GLY A 340 -11.33 0.36 -11.28
N GLY A 341 -11.65 1.42 -12.03
CA GLY A 341 -12.77 1.40 -12.98
C GLY A 341 -14.11 1.81 -12.38
N ALA A 342 -14.13 2.53 -11.25
CA ALA A 342 -15.37 3.10 -10.69
C ALA A 342 -15.88 4.35 -11.44
N ALA A 343 -15.20 4.80 -12.50
CA ALA A 343 -15.58 5.98 -13.28
C ALA A 343 -17.05 5.99 -13.77
N PRO A 344 -17.66 4.87 -14.22
CA PRO A 344 -19.08 4.84 -14.58
C PRO A 344 -20.02 5.24 -13.43
N SER A 345 -19.64 4.97 -12.17
CA SER A 345 -20.43 5.35 -10.99
C SER A 345 -20.61 6.86 -10.85
N THR A 346 -19.74 7.69 -11.44
CA THR A 346 -19.88 9.16 -11.41
C THR A 346 -21.19 9.65 -12.02
N SER A 347 -21.70 8.95 -13.05
CA SER A 347 -22.97 9.25 -13.71
C SER A 347 -24.19 8.87 -12.86
N ARG A 348 -24.04 7.83 -12.01
CA ARG A 348 -25.07 7.32 -11.10
C ARG A 348 -25.16 8.07 -9.79
N MET A 349 -24.14 8.87 -9.45
CA MET A 349 -24.17 9.72 -8.27
C MET A 349 -25.35 10.71 -8.36
N PRO A 350 -26.22 10.78 -7.34
CA PRO A 350 -27.31 11.74 -7.31
C PRO A 350 -26.81 13.19 -7.48
N ASN A 351 -27.64 14.06 -8.06
CA ASN A 351 -27.31 15.47 -8.31
C ASN A 351 -28.51 16.42 -8.07
N ALA A 352 -29.55 15.94 -7.39
CA ALA A 352 -30.78 16.68 -7.16
C ALA A 352 -30.60 17.80 -6.11
N THR A 353 -29.82 17.54 -5.06
CA THR A 353 -29.53 18.51 -4.00
C THR A 353 -28.16 19.15 -4.16
N GLU A 354 -27.95 20.31 -3.54
CA GLU A 354 -26.64 20.98 -3.53
C GLU A 354 -25.55 20.10 -2.89
N GLU A 355 -25.87 19.42 -1.79
CA GLU A 355 -24.96 18.47 -1.14
C GLU A 355 -24.57 17.32 -2.07
N GLN A 356 -25.52 16.79 -2.83
CA GLN A 356 -25.27 15.75 -3.82
C GLN A 356 -24.36 16.24 -4.96
N ARG A 357 -24.62 17.44 -5.50
CA ARG A 357 -23.75 18.07 -6.52
C ARG A 357 -22.33 18.29 -6.00
N ARG A 358 -22.19 18.76 -4.74
CA ARG A 358 -20.89 18.97 -4.10
C ARG A 358 -20.10 17.66 -3.97
N ARG A 359 -20.73 16.58 -3.50
CA ARG A 359 -20.09 15.26 -3.40
C ARG A 359 -19.63 14.74 -4.76
N ARG A 360 -20.45 14.90 -5.80
CA ARG A 360 -20.07 14.56 -7.18
C ARG A 360 -18.88 15.39 -7.64
N GLN A 361 -18.85 16.68 -7.35
CA GLN A 361 -17.74 17.57 -7.72
C GLN A 361 -16.42 17.18 -7.04
N LEU A 362 -16.47 16.73 -5.78
CA LEU A 362 -15.28 16.21 -5.09
C LEU A 362 -14.68 15.01 -5.83
N VAL A 363 -15.53 14.07 -6.27
CA VAL A 363 -15.07 12.90 -7.06
C VAL A 363 -14.48 13.32 -8.40
N LEU A 364 -15.15 14.22 -9.14
CA LEU A 364 -14.65 14.70 -10.44
C LEU A 364 -13.30 15.41 -10.32
N SER A 365 -13.08 16.17 -9.24
CA SER A 365 -11.79 16.81 -8.96
C SER A 365 -10.68 15.79 -8.70
N GLU A 366 -10.96 14.74 -7.92
CA GLU A 366 -9.99 13.67 -7.70
C GLU A 366 -9.76 12.82 -8.95
N TYR A 367 -10.76 12.68 -9.83
CA TYR A 367 -10.59 12.02 -11.12
C TYR A 367 -9.71 12.82 -12.09
N ALA A 368 -9.89 14.14 -12.14
CA ALA A 368 -8.96 15.02 -12.87
C ALA A 368 -7.51 14.83 -12.37
N THR A 369 -7.33 14.63 -11.06
CA THR A 369 -6.01 14.33 -10.49
C THR A 369 -5.46 12.99 -10.99
N VAL A 370 -6.28 11.93 -11.03
CA VAL A 370 -5.86 10.62 -11.59
C VAL A 370 -5.48 10.74 -13.06
N LEU A 371 -6.27 11.47 -13.86
CA LEU A 371 -5.96 11.70 -15.27
C LEU A 371 -4.67 12.51 -15.43
N ASN A 372 -4.46 13.54 -14.61
CA ASN A 372 -3.24 14.35 -14.64
C ASN A 372 -1.99 13.59 -14.20
N GLN A 373 -2.10 12.68 -13.24
CA GLN A 373 -0.99 11.83 -12.83
C GLN A 373 -0.60 10.78 -13.89
N LEU A 374 -1.53 10.39 -14.78
CA LEU A 374 -1.28 9.39 -15.82
C LEU A 374 -0.17 9.82 -16.78
N SER A 375 0.01 11.11 -17.05
CA SER A 375 1.10 11.59 -17.92
C SER A 375 2.47 11.26 -17.34
N GLU A 376 2.66 11.47 -16.03
CA GLU A 376 3.92 11.17 -15.35
C GLU A 376 4.20 9.66 -15.32
N VAL A 377 3.15 8.86 -15.06
CA VAL A 377 3.24 7.39 -15.08
C VAL A 377 3.68 6.89 -16.45
N VAL A 378 3.09 7.41 -17.52
CA VAL A 378 3.45 7.07 -18.90
C VAL A 378 4.92 7.39 -19.19
N ILE A 379 5.40 8.58 -18.81
CA ILE A 379 6.80 8.96 -19.05
C ILE A 379 7.76 8.11 -18.22
N SER A 380 7.42 7.82 -16.96
CA SER A 380 8.19 6.91 -16.11
C SER A 380 8.26 5.51 -16.71
N ALA A 381 7.14 4.97 -17.19
CA ALA A 381 7.03 3.66 -17.83
C ALA A 381 7.90 3.55 -19.10
N ILE A 382 7.83 4.57 -19.97
CA ILE A 382 8.67 4.66 -21.18
C ILE A 382 10.16 4.71 -20.81
N ASN A 383 10.52 5.50 -19.79
CA ASN A 383 11.90 5.61 -19.34
C ASN A 383 12.43 4.30 -18.76
N ALA A 384 11.62 3.60 -17.97
CA ALA A 384 11.98 2.29 -17.42
C ALA A 384 12.20 1.26 -18.54
N ALA A 385 11.30 1.19 -19.52
CA ALA A 385 11.40 0.25 -20.64
C ALA A 385 12.62 0.49 -21.55
N LEU A 386 13.05 1.75 -21.71
CA LEU A 386 14.22 2.11 -22.51
C LEU A 386 15.53 2.15 -21.71
N ALA A 387 15.48 2.08 -20.36
CA ALA A 387 16.67 2.19 -19.51
C ALA A 387 17.75 1.14 -19.85
N PRO A 388 17.41 -0.16 -20.01
CA PRO A 388 18.43 -1.17 -20.35
C PRO A 388 19.12 -0.87 -21.69
N GLN A 389 18.37 -0.43 -22.71
CA GLN A 389 18.94 -0.03 -24.01
C GLN A 389 19.87 1.17 -23.86
N ARG A 390 19.47 2.20 -23.10
CA ARG A 390 20.27 3.42 -22.88
C ARG A 390 21.58 3.11 -22.18
N ASP A 391 21.54 2.28 -21.13
CA ASP A 391 22.71 1.95 -20.33
C ASP A 391 23.74 1.17 -21.17
N HIS A 392 23.29 0.17 -21.93
CA HIS A 392 24.15 -0.61 -22.80
C HIS A 392 24.65 0.19 -24.02
N SER A 393 23.80 1.03 -24.62
CA SER A 393 24.22 1.95 -25.68
C SER A 393 25.31 2.89 -25.21
N THR A 394 25.22 3.41 -23.99
CA THR A 394 26.22 4.32 -23.40
C THR A 394 27.54 3.59 -23.18
N LEU A 395 27.50 2.33 -22.73
CA LEU A 395 28.69 1.50 -22.58
C LEU A 395 29.34 1.23 -23.94
N LEU A 396 28.56 0.79 -24.94
CA LEU A 396 29.07 0.50 -26.28
C LEU A 396 29.64 1.73 -26.98
N ALA A 397 29.02 2.89 -26.82
CA ALA A 397 29.52 4.15 -27.37
C ALA A 397 30.94 4.50 -26.84
N ARG A 398 31.31 4.02 -25.64
CA ARG A 398 32.66 4.21 -25.08
C ARG A 398 33.65 3.13 -25.51
N LEU A 399 33.18 1.90 -25.75
CA LEU A 399 34.03 0.75 -26.06
C LEU A 399 34.31 0.60 -27.55
N LEU A 400 33.34 0.90 -28.42
CA LEU A 400 33.46 0.76 -29.87
C LEU A 400 34.63 1.57 -30.48
N PRO A 401 34.92 2.81 -30.04
CA PRO A 401 36.09 3.55 -30.52
C PRO A 401 37.44 2.94 -30.10
N LEU A 402 37.44 2.05 -29.09
CA LEU A 402 38.65 1.39 -28.57
C LEU A 402 38.86 -0.01 -29.15
N ALA A 403 37.90 -0.53 -29.92
CA ALA A 403 37.96 -1.88 -30.46
C ALA A 403 38.95 -1.93 -31.66
N PRO A 404 39.85 -2.94 -31.73
CA PRO A 404 40.68 -3.13 -32.91
C PRO A 404 39.83 -3.60 -34.09
N HIS A 405 39.96 -2.93 -35.23
CA HIS A 405 39.25 -3.26 -36.46
C HIS A 405 40.14 -4.08 -37.39
N HIS A 406 39.57 -5.10 -38.06
CA HIS A 406 40.25 -5.88 -39.07
C HIS A 406 39.46 -5.85 -40.38
N ASP A 407 40.02 -5.25 -41.42
CA ASP A 407 39.37 -5.07 -42.74
C ASP A 407 40.01 -5.93 -43.85
N GLY A 408 41.03 -6.73 -43.52
CA GLY A 408 41.63 -7.67 -44.46
C GLY A 408 40.69 -8.81 -44.87
N ALA A 409 40.74 -9.20 -46.14
CA ALA A 409 39.94 -10.30 -46.67
C ALA A 409 40.31 -11.64 -45.99
N HIS A 410 39.31 -12.47 -45.66
CA HIS A 410 39.54 -13.81 -45.14
C HIS A 410 40.41 -14.62 -46.13
N PRO A 411 41.49 -15.31 -45.70
CA PRO A 411 41.88 -15.64 -44.32
C PRO A 411 42.94 -14.70 -43.69
N HIS A 412 43.20 -13.53 -44.27
CA HIS A 412 44.28 -12.62 -43.87
C HIS A 412 43.73 -11.29 -43.31
N PRO A 413 43.17 -11.28 -42.08
CA PRO A 413 42.74 -10.04 -41.43
C PRO A 413 43.95 -9.11 -41.22
N SER A 414 43.89 -7.90 -41.77
CA SER A 414 44.88 -6.83 -41.55
C SER A 414 44.32 -5.83 -40.52
N PRO A 415 45.13 -5.32 -39.57
CA PRO A 415 44.69 -4.26 -38.66
C PRO A 415 44.35 -2.99 -39.43
N SER A 416 43.14 -2.46 -39.21
CA SER A 416 42.66 -1.21 -39.79
C SER A 416 42.89 -0.05 -38.80
N ASN A 417 43.23 1.13 -39.33
CA ASN A 417 43.25 2.37 -38.54
C ASN A 417 41.86 3.02 -38.42
N MET A 418 40.80 2.40 -38.96
CA MET A 418 39.44 2.86 -38.73
C MET A 418 39.11 2.71 -37.25
N ALA A 419 38.57 3.76 -36.64
CA ALA A 419 37.93 3.71 -35.32
C ALA A 419 36.57 4.38 -35.48
N PHE A 420 35.53 3.80 -34.87
CA PHE A 420 34.21 4.41 -34.92
C PHE A 420 34.24 5.78 -34.25
N GLY A 421 33.77 6.81 -34.96
CA GLY A 421 33.64 8.15 -34.40
C GLY A 421 32.62 8.20 -33.26
N PRO A 422 32.66 9.20 -32.36
CA PRO A 422 31.79 9.24 -31.18
C PRO A 422 30.29 9.20 -31.52
N HIS A 423 29.87 9.81 -32.63
CA HIS A 423 28.48 9.76 -33.11
C HIS A 423 28.10 8.44 -33.78
N GLU A 424 29.05 7.80 -34.47
CA GLU A 424 28.83 6.51 -35.12
C GLU A 424 28.77 5.39 -34.08
N ALA A 425 29.65 5.42 -33.08
CA ALA A 425 29.65 4.52 -31.94
C ALA A 425 28.36 4.65 -31.10
N GLU A 426 27.84 5.86 -30.92
CA GLU A 426 26.53 6.09 -30.27
C GLU A 426 25.40 5.43 -31.08
N GLY A 427 25.37 5.65 -32.40
CA GLY A 427 24.36 5.06 -33.28
C GLY A 427 24.39 3.54 -33.33
N ILE A 428 25.58 2.96 -33.50
CA ILE A 428 25.78 1.49 -33.49
C ILE A 428 25.42 0.93 -32.13
N GLY A 429 25.90 1.55 -31.04
CA GLY A 429 25.58 1.17 -29.68
C GLY A 429 24.08 1.20 -29.40
N TRP A 430 23.36 2.20 -29.93
CA TRP A 430 21.91 2.33 -29.79
C TRP A 430 21.17 1.21 -30.52
N LYS A 431 21.60 0.87 -31.74
CA LYS A 431 21.01 -0.24 -32.53
C LYS A 431 21.29 -1.60 -31.91
N ILE A 432 22.47 -1.82 -31.33
CA ILE A 432 22.77 -3.05 -30.58
C ILE A 432 21.95 -3.10 -29.29
N GLY A 433 21.88 -1.99 -28.55
CA GLY A 433 21.10 -1.88 -27.33
C GLY A 433 19.59 -2.09 -27.54
N ALA A 434 19.09 -1.92 -28.77
CA ALA A 434 17.69 -2.17 -29.12
C ALA A 434 17.26 -3.62 -28.87
N PHE A 435 18.17 -4.59 -28.76
CA PHE A 435 17.82 -5.96 -28.37
C PHE A 435 17.51 -6.12 -26.87
N LEU A 436 17.81 -5.09 -26.07
CA LEU A 436 17.74 -5.13 -24.60
C LEU A 436 16.59 -4.29 -24.04
N HIS A 437 15.85 -3.54 -24.86
CA HIS A 437 14.68 -2.80 -24.37
C HIS A 437 13.60 -3.75 -23.84
N GLU A 438 12.87 -3.30 -22.82
CA GLU A 438 11.85 -4.10 -22.12
C GLU A 438 10.44 -3.53 -22.36
N PRO A 439 9.80 -3.82 -23.50
CA PRO A 439 8.49 -3.26 -23.82
C PRO A 439 7.40 -3.72 -22.83
N SER A 440 7.52 -4.93 -22.28
CA SER A 440 6.61 -5.46 -21.27
C SER A 440 6.60 -4.64 -19.97
N ALA A 441 7.74 -4.04 -19.59
CA ALA A 441 7.84 -3.22 -18.38
C ALA A 441 6.96 -1.95 -18.49
N ALA A 442 6.89 -1.35 -19.67
CA ALA A 442 6.04 -0.18 -19.88
C ALA A 442 4.55 -0.53 -19.74
N GLY A 443 4.13 -1.63 -20.37
CA GLY A 443 2.76 -2.14 -20.26
C GLY A 443 2.39 -2.49 -18.82
N ALA A 444 3.29 -3.14 -18.07
CA ALA A 444 3.07 -3.51 -16.68
C ALA A 444 2.86 -2.29 -15.76
N ALA A 445 3.64 -1.21 -15.95
CA ALA A 445 3.49 0.02 -15.18
C ALA A 445 2.13 0.71 -15.45
N ILE A 446 1.62 0.64 -16.69
CA ILE A 446 0.28 1.14 -17.01
C ILE A 446 -0.80 0.23 -16.40
N ASP A 447 -0.60 -1.10 -16.43
CA ASP A 447 -1.51 -2.07 -15.82
C ASP A 447 -1.60 -1.92 -14.29
N GLU A 448 -0.49 -1.55 -13.63
CA GLU A 448 -0.44 -1.26 -12.19
C GLU A 448 -1.19 0.03 -11.85
N TYR A 449 -1.10 1.06 -12.70
CA TYR A 449 -1.75 2.34 -12.44
C TYR A 449 -3.24 2.36 -12.80
N LEU A 450 -3.61 1.79 -13.95
CA LEU A 450 -4.99 1.59 -14.39
C LEU A 450 -5.33 0.10 -14.24
N ILE A 451 -5.97 -0.26 -13.14
CA ILE A 451 -6.21 -1.65 -12.77
C ILE A 451 -7.19 -2.29 -13.76
N PHE A 452 -8.31 -1.60 -14.03
CA PHE A 452 -9.39 -2.16 -14.85
C PHE A 452 -9.17 -1.94 -16.34
N ASP A 453 -9.65 -2.88 -17.18
CA ASP A 453 -9.57 -2.78 -18.64
C ASP A 453 -10.58 -1.77 -19.19
N THR A 454 -10.16 -0.50 -19.25
CA THR A 454 -10.94 0.61 -19.82
C THR A 454 -10.47 0.96 -21.23
N GLY A 455 -11.30 1.69 -21.98
CA GLY A 455 -10.89 2.27 -23.26
C GLY A 455 -9.64 3.15 -23.11
N LEU A 456 -9.59 3.96 -22.04
CA LEU A 456 -8.41 4.75 -21.68
C LEU A 456 -7.16 3.87 -21.52
N LYS A 457 -7.23 2.78 -20.74
CA LYS A 457 -6.09 1.87 -20.52
C LYS A 457 -5.60 1.27 -21.82
N ARG A 458 -6.48 0.72 -22.65
CA ARG A 458 -6.13 0.10 -23.94
C ARG A 458 -5.45 1.07 -24.88
N ARG A 459 -6.00 2.28 -25.02
CA ARG A 459 -5.44 3.34 -25.88
C ARG A 459 -4.06 3.79 -25.41
N VAL A 460 -3.91 4.04 -24.11
CA VAL A 460 -2.62 4.48 -23.53
C VAL A 460 -1.58 3.39 -23.65
N LYS A 461 -1.91 2.14 -23.33
CA LYS A 461 -1.00 1.00 -23.45
C LYS A 461 -0.52 0.80 -24.89
N ALA A 462 -1.45 0.79 -25.86
CA ALA A 462 -1.10 0.64 -27.26
C ALA A 462 -0.21 1.79 -27.78
N ALA A 463 -0.49 3.03 -27.36
CA ALA A 463 0.36 4.18 -27.70
C ALA A 463 1.77 4.05 -27.09
N VAL A 464 1.87 3.67 -25.82
CA VAL A 464 3.16 3.48 -25.15
C VAL A 464 3.96 2.35 -25.79
N ASP A 465 3.34 1.21 -26.07
CA ASP A 465 4.00 0.06 -26.71
C ASP A 465 4.52 0.43 -28.10
N HIS A 466 3.72 1.15 -28.90
CA HIS A 466 4.15 1.66 -30.20
C HIS A 466 5.35 2.59 -30.06
N PHE A 467 5.29 3.54 -29.12
CA PHE A 467 6.35 4.51 -28.90
C PHE A 467 7.65 3.83 -28.46
N VAL A 468 7.62 2.95 -27.47
CA VAL A 468 8.80 2.23 -26.98
C VAL A 468 9.44 1.41 -28.11
N LYS A 469 8.64 0.69 -28.89
CA LYS A 469 9.13 -0.07 -30.04
C LYS A 469 9.76 0.84 -31.10
N SER A 470 9.15 1.98 -31.39
CA SER A 470 9.65 2.93 -32.39
C SER A 470 10.93 3.62 -31.90
N ALA A 471 10.97 4.04 -30.64
CA ALA A 471 12.14 4.60 -29.98
C ALA A 471 13.30 3.62 -29.94
N ALA A 472 13.05 2.34 -29.69
CA ALA A 472 14.11 1.35 -29.67
C ALA A 472 14.67 1.05 -31.07
N THR A 473 13.80 0.90 -32.07
CA THR A 473 14.17 0.31 -33.37
C THR A 473 14.40 1.34 -34.48
N GLN A 474 13.73 2.49 -34.43
CA GLN A 474 13.72 3.44 -35.55
C GLN A 474 14.69 4.61 -35.35
N THR A 475 14.97 5.00 -34.11
CA THR A 475 15.90 6.11 -33.84
C THR A 475 17.36 5.65 -33.85
N SER A 476 18.26 6.62 -33.93
CA SER A 476 19.72 6.44 -33.92
C SER A 476 20.38 6.85 -32.60
N GLY A 477 19.59 7.28 -31.62
CA GLY A 477 20.12 7.61 -30.30
C GLY A 477 19.05 8.07 -29.32
N ASN A 478 19.46 8.20 -28.05
CA ASN A 478 18.56 8.62 -26.97
C ASN A 478 17.99 10.03 -27.18
N ARG A 479 18.79 10.92 -27.79
CA ARG A 479 18.40 12.30 -28.10
C ARG A 479 17.19 12.37 -29.03
N GLU A 480 17.17 11.52 -30.05
CA GLU A 480 16.05 11.42 -31.00
C GLU A 480 14.83 10.74 -30.35
N ALA A 481 15.04 9.80 -29.45
CA ALA A 481 13.96 9.10 -28.75
C ALA A 481 13.22 10.01 -27.74
N VAL A 482 13.95 10.71 -26.86
CA VAL A 482 13.38 11.43 -25.70
C VAL A 482 13.33 12.95 -25.90
N GLY A 483 13.99 13.46 -26.93
CA GLY A 483 14.21 14.88 -27.13
C GLY A 483 15.38 15.41 -26.29
N GLU A 484 15.96 16.52 -26.71
CA GLU A 484 17.10 17.17 -26.03
C GLU A 484 16.97 18.69 -26.14
N THR A 485 17.48 19.42 -25.15
CA THR A 485 17.66 20.87 -25.26
C THR A 485 19.16 21.16 -25.39
N ARG A 486 19.56 21.79 -26.49
CA ARG A 486 20.93 22.28 -26.69
C ARG A 486 20.97 23.81 -26.70
N TYR A 487 22.12 24.39 -26.35
CA TYR A 487 22.37 25.81 -26.54
C TYR A 487 23.36 25.96 -27.70
N GLU A 488 22.90 26.48 -28.83
CA GLU A 488 23.75 26.80 -29.98
C GLU A 488 24.22 28.25 -29.91
N GLN A 489 25.50 28.49 -30.17
CA GLN A 489 25.99 29.85 -30.36
C GLN A 489 25.61 30.31 -31.78
N GLN A 490 24.79 31.37 -31.84
CA GLN A 490 24.45 32.06 -33.08
C GLN A 490 24.98 33.50 -32.96
N GLY A 491 26.22 33.70 -33.41
CA GLY A 491 26.99 34.91 -33.11
C GLY A 491 27.30 35.02 -31.61
N ASP A 492 27.14 36.21 -31.02
CA ASP A 492 27.38 36.47 -29.59
C ASP A 492 26.26 35.97 -28.65
N LYS A 493 25.19 35.36 -29.18
CA LYS A 493 24.04 34.89 -28.39
C LYS A 493 23.96 33.37 -28.35
N ARG A 494 23.80 32.82 -27.14
CA ARG A 494 23.42 31.41 -26.94
C ARG A 494 21.92 31.26 -27.14
N VAL A 495 21.52 30.63 -28.24
CA VAL A 495 20.13 30.31 -28.58
C VAL A 495 19.80 28.90 -28.11
N LYS A 496 18.71 28.75 -27.36
CA LYS A 496 18.20 27.45 -26.92
C LYS A 496 17.50 26.77 -28.09
N VAL A 497 18.05 25.67 -28.58
CA VAL A 497 17.46 24.82 -29.63
C VAL A 497 16.94 23.54 -28.99
N THR A 498 15.65 23.26 -29.14
CA THR A 498 15.00 22.08 -28.56
C THR A 498 14.73 21.08 -29.66
N VAL A 499 15.33 19.89 -29.54
CA VAL A 499 15.02 18.73 -30.38
C VAL A 499 13.75 18.09 -29.80
N PRO A 500 12.63 18.04 -30.56
CA PRO A 500 11.41 17.44 -30.06
C PRO A 500 11.61 15.92 -29.85
N PRO A 501 10.89 15.31 -28.88
CA PRO A 501 10.87 13.87 -28.71
C PRO A 501 10.30 13.18 -29.96
N LEU A 502 10.56 11.88 -30.08
CA LEU A 502 10.14 11.08 -31.24
C LEU A 502 8.64 11.26 -31.57
N GLN A 503 8.36 11.71 -32.79
CA GLN A 503 7.02 11.83 -33.34
C GLN A 503 6.71 10.62 -34.23
N CYS A 504 6.40 9.48 -33.61
CA CYS A 504 6.16 8.22 -34.32
C CYS A 504 4.70 7.97 -34.71
N PHE A 505 3.80 8.91 -34.41
CA PHE A 505 2.38 8.80 -34.76
C PHE A 505 2.06 9.76 -35.90
N ALA A 506 1.12 9.36 -36.76
CA ALA A 506 0.61 10.18 -37.85
C ALA A 506 -0.92 10.23 -37.81
N ILE A 507 -1.47 11.41 -38.04
CA ILE A 507 -2.90 11.65 -38.15
C ILE A 507 -3.23 11.78 -39.64
N ARG A 508 -4.17 10.95 -40.12
CA ARG A 508 -4.63 11.00 -41.50
C ARG A 508 -5.40 12.31 -41.76
N ALA A 509 -4.79 13.23 -42.50
CA ALA A 509 -5.47 14.41 -43.03
C ALA A 509 -6.07 14.12 -44.41
N ALA A 510 -7.00 14.97 -44.88
CA ALA A 510 -7.60 14.88 -46.22
C ALA A 510 -6.64 15.21 -47.40
N GLY A 511 -5.31 15.10 -47.20
CA GLY A 511 -4.28 15.39 -48.19
C GLY A 511 -2.94 14.67 -47.92
N ASN A 512 -1.96 14.83 -48.82
CA ASN A 512 -0.71 14.06 -48.89
C ASN A 512 0.32 14.29 -47.75
N GLY A 513 -0.01 15.05 -46.72
CA GLY A 513 0.85 15.27 -45.56
C GLY A 513 0.06 15.04 -44.27
N GLY A 514 0.20 13.86 -43.67
CA GLY A 514 -0.36 13.60 -42.34
C GLY A 514 0.41 14.39 -41.27
N GLN A 515 -0.30 14.95 -40.30
CA GLN A 515 0.32 15.61 -39.14
C GLN A 515 0.98 14.54 -38.27
N VAL A 516 2.28 14.71 -37.96
CA VAL A 516 2.99 13.81 -37.05
C VAL A 516 2.96 14.33 -35.62
N VAL A 517 2.73 13.42 -34.67
CA VAL A 517 2.61 13.73 -33.25
C VAL A 517 3.39 12.72 -32.39
N GLY A 518 3.69 13.09 -31.15
CA GLY A 518 4.36 12.23 -30.19
C GLY A 518 3.37 11.43 -29.32
N VAL A 519 3.93 10.57 -28.46
CA VAL A 519 3.13 9.79 -27.50
C VAL A 519 2.37 10.66 -26.51
N ARG A 520 2.92 11.84 -26.19
CA ARG A 520 2.33 12.77 -25.23
C ARG A 520 0.98 13.29 -25.74
N GLU A 521 0.91 13.72 -26.99
CA GLU A 521 -0.32 14.20 -27.64
C GLU A 521 -1.39 13.08 -27.71
N VAL A 522 -0.99 11.85 -28.05
CA VAL A 522 -1.90 10.71 -28.12
C VAL A 522 -2.47 10.34 -26.74
N VAL A 523 -1.63 10.33 -25.70
CA VAL A 523 -2.07 10.05 -24.33
C VAL A 523 -2.95 11.18 -23.79
N HIS A 524 -2.65 12.44 -24.12
CA HIS A 524 -3.52 13.56 -23.74
C HIS A 524 -4.89 13.47 -24.40
N ARG A 525 -4.95 13.11 -25.68
CA ARG A 525 -6.23 12.83 -26.37
C ARG A 525 -7.04 11.74 -25.64
N ALA A 526 -6.41 10.63 -25.25
CA ALA A 526 -7.09 9.57 -24.50
C ALA A 526 -7.65 10.09 -23.16
N ARG A 527 -6.89 10.93 -22.44
CA ARG A 527 -7.33 11.56 -21.19
C ARG A 527 -8.49 12.53 -21.39
N LEU A 528 -8.47 13.31 -22.48
CA LEU A 528 -9.55 14.24 -22.83
C LEU A 528 -10.85 13.50 -23.19
N ASP A 529 -10.76 12.38 -23.91
CA ASP A 529 -11.93 11.56 -24.24
C ASP A 529 -12.57 10.97 -22.97
N GLU A 530 -11.75 10.42 -22.07
CA GLU A 530 -12.21 9.92 -20.78
C GLU A 530 -12.86 11.04 -19.95
N ALA A 531 -12.23 12.22 -19.93
CA ALA A 531 -12.75 13.37 -19.21
C ALA A 531 -14.09 13.84 -19.77
N ALA A 532 -14.22 13.92 -21.10
CA ALA A 532 -15.47 14.27 -21.76
C ALA A 532 -16.57 13.25 -21.48
N GLN A 533 -16.24 11.94 -21.52
CA GLN A 533 -17.18 10.86 -21.25
C GLN A 533 -17.77 10.92 -19.84
N HIS A 534 -16.97 11.32 -18.85
CA HIS A 534 -17.37 11.35 -17.44
C HIS A 534 -17.67 12.75 -16.89
N GLY A 535 -17.60 13.80 -17.72
CA GLY A 535 -17.83 15.19 -17.33
C GLY A 535 -16.77 15.75 -16.38
N VAL A 536 -15.52 15.29 -16.51
CA VAL A 536 -14.38 15.76 -15.73
C VAL A 536 -13.81 17.03 -16.36
N VAL A 537 -13.48 18.00 -15.52
CA VAL A 537 -12.84 19.26 -15.93
C VAL A 537 -11.49 19.42 -15.23
N GLY A 538 -10.61 20.24 -15.79
CA GLY A 538 -9.28 20.50 -15.20
C GLY A 538 -8.21 19.45 -15.56
N VAL A 539 -8.40 18.71 -16.65
CA VAL A 539 -7.34 17.89 -17.25
C VAL A 539 -6.37 18.82 -17.97
N ILE A 540 -5.11 18.82 -17.52
CA ILE A 540 -4.07 19.69 -18.09
C ILE A 540 -3.17 18.89 -19.03
N LYS A 541 -2.70 19.54 -20.11
CA LYS A 541 -1.79 18.92 -21.08
C LYS A 541 -0.50 18.44 -20.42
N GLY A 542 0.13 19.29 -19.60
CA GLY A 542 1.34 18.94 -18.83
C GLY A 542 2.61 18.82 -19.69
N PHE A 543 2.54 19.16 -20.97
CA PHE A 543 3.66 19.25 -21.89
C PHE A 543 3.34 20.25 -22.99
N ASN A 544 4.37 20.87 -23.58
CA ASN A 544 4.22 21.85 -24.64
C ASN A 544 3.11 22.87 -24.34
N GLU A 545 3.06 23.43 -23.13
CA GLU A 545 1.94 24.27 -22.66
C GLU A 545 1.71 25.54 -23.50
N HIS A 546 2.72 25.95 -24.28
CA HIS A 546 2.64 27.03 -25.27
C HIS A 546 1.83 26.65 -26.51
N LEU A 547 1.62 25.35 -26.76
CA LEU A 547 0.75 24.79 -27.80
C LEU A 547 -0.54 24.34 -27.12
N GLY A 548 -1.68 24.93 -27.50
CA GLY A 548 -3.00 24.50 -27.00
C GLY A 548 -3.35 23.06 -27.40
N ASP A 549 -4.57 22.61 -27.13
CA ASP A 549 -4.99 21.22 -27.37
C ASP A 549 -5.22 20.85 -28.86
N GLN A 550 -4.97 21.77 -29.79
CA GLN A 550 -5.26 21.58 -31.22
C GLN A 550 -4.50 20.40 -31.84
N ASP A 551 -3.26 20.17 -31.40
CA ASP A 551 -2.42 19.04 -31.83
C ASP A 551 -2.88 17.69 -31.26
N CYS A 552 -3.84 17.68 -30.35
CA CYS A 552 -4.41 16.49 -29.73
C CYS A 552 -5.81 16.15 -30.28
N GLN A 553 -6.36 16.95 -31.20
CA GLN A 553 -7.71 16.75 -31.74
C GLN A 553 -7.70 15.87 -32.99
N PHE A 554 -8.01 14.59 -32.81
CA PHE A 554 -8.16 13.63 -33.92
C PHE A 554 -9.14 12.51 -33.55
N GLU A 555 -9.64 11.80 -34.57
CA GLU A 555 -10.40 10.57 -34.38
C GLU A 555 -9.46 9.36 -34.32
N TRP A 556 -9.74 8.39 -33.45
CA TRP A 556 -8.88 7.21 -33.25
C TRP A 556 -8.65 6.39 -34.53
N GLY A 557 -9.68 6.26 -35.38
CA GLY A 557 -9.54 5.60 -36.69
C GLY A 557 -8.60 6.31 -37.68
N GLN A 558 -8.25 7.58 -37.42
CA GLN A 558 -7.30 8.36 -38.22
C GLN A 558 -5.86 8.23 -37.73
N LEU A 559 -5.64 7.59 -36.57
CA LEU A 559 -4.32 7.43 -35.97
C LEU A 559 -3.57 6.26 -36.62
N GLY A 560 -2.36 6.54 -37.07
CA GLY A 560 -1.51 5.59 -37.78
C GLY A 560 -0.03 5.85 -37.56
N ARG A 561 0.77 5.24 -38.42
CA ARG A 561 2.20 5.53 -38.60
C ARG A 561 2.50 5.70 -40.09
N LEU A 562 3.53 6.47 -40.40
CA LEU A 562 4.07 6.58 -41.75
C LEU A 562 5.22 5.57 -41.93
N LEU A 563 5.18 4.78 -42.99
CA LEU A 563 6.33 3.98 -43.42
C LEU A 563 7.41 4.89 -44.01
N ARG A 564 8.64 4.37 -44.16
CA ARG A 564 9.73 5.08 -44.87
C ARG A 564 9.35 5.48 -46.30
N THR A 565 8.39 4.78 -46.90
CA THR A 565 7.83 5.07 -48.22
C THR A 565 6.80 6.21 -48.22
N GLY A 566 6.49 6.80 -47.06
CA GLY A 566 5.43 7.80 -46.90
C GLY A 566 4.01 7.22 -46.83
N LEU A 567 3.86 5.89 -46.92
CA LEU A 567 2.55 5.23 -46.85
C LEU A 567 2.02 5.20 -45.42
N PHE A 568 0.76 5.57 -45.25
CA PHE A 568 0.06 5.52 -43.97
C PHE A 568 -0.40 4.09 -43.65
N VAL A 569 -0.14 3.65 -42.42
CA VAL A 569 -0.61 2.38 -41.86
C VAL A 569 -1.37 2.66 -40.57
N SER A 570 -2.63 2.22 -40.49
CA SER A 570 -3.42 2.36 -39.25
C SER A 570 -2.81 1.54 -38.12
N LEU A 571 -2.87 2.06 -36.90
CA LEU A 571 -2.39 1.36 -35.71
C LEU A 571 -3.47 0.54 -34.99
N GLY A 572 -4.74 0.67 -35.38
CA GLY A 572 -5.86 -0.07 -34.76
C GLY A 572 -6.02 0.23 -33.26
N ILE A 573 -5.69 1.45 -32.84
CA ILE A 573 -5.86 1.91 -31.47
C ILE A 573 -7.27 2.49 -31.35
N ASP A 574 -8.26 1.66 -31.01
CA ASP A 574 -9.67 2.05 -30.85
C ASP A 574 -10.13 2.10 -29.38
#